data_AF-A0A1V5T8M7-F1
#
_entry.id   AF-A0A1V5T8M7-F1
#
_cell.length_a   1.000
_cell.length_b   1.000
_cell.length_c   1.000
_cell.angle_alpha   90.00
_cell.angle_beta   90.00
_cell.angle_gamma   90.00
#
_symmetry.space_group_name_H-M   'P 1'
#
loop_
_entity.id
_entity.type
_entity.pdbx_description
1 polymer ?
#
loop_
_entity_poly.entity_id
_entity_poly.type
_entity_poly.pdbx_seq_one_letter_code
_entity_poly.pdbx_strand_id
1 'polypeptide(L)'
;MMHNTILSERVASILAFLSLLSGPVLTSVDPSISGDIGSLLDFAQNPTREKIYRIKSLIRVYAILFAWGVFSSDQNLDRETDELLLYLDSLVPNSSFLLARREFVPRTLGAVSVRKALAVPLFGYHRPETPPRGPGHVLCYQSVESGETGTIEILRLDRNATVSYEGLGTRLSTSNPRLCVRIAKTGHDPLVTLAPPFSRNHCTRFSNGRYELFLADSPLVYSGKADRRGKNCDLYDPLEFRYVYFFPPETQRPVRFLRDVLTSMYGFTKDTVEPIVSAITEKLP
;
A
#
# COMPACT_ATOMS: atom_id res chain seq x y z
N MET A 1 32.18 4.09 -16.52
CA MET A 1 32.05 5.54 -16.25
C MET A 1 31.25 6.26 -17.32
N MET A 2 31.60 6.18 -18.62
CA MET A 2 30.84 6.86 -19.70
C MET A 2 29.33 6.56 -19.73
N HIS A 3 28.92 5.32 -19.47
CA HIS A 3 27.51 4.92 -19.51
C HIS A 3 26.66 5.61 -18.41
N ASN A 4 27.20 5.77 -17.21
CA ASN A 4 26.50 6.45 -16.11
C ASN A 4 26.39 7.96 -16.36
N THR A 5 27.34 8.55 -17.07
CA THR A 5 27.28 9.97 -17.48
C THR A 5 26.14 10.19 -18.47
N ILE A 6 26.00 9.31 -19.47
CA ILE A 6 24.91 9.37 -20.46
C ILE A 6 23.54 9.24 -19.78
N LEU A 7 23.38 8.28 -18.86
CA LEU A 7 22.13 8.10 -18.12
C LEU A 7 21.83 9.30 -17.22
N SER A 8 22.85 9.89 -16.58
CA SER A 8 22.70 11.11 -15.78
C SER A 8 22.23 12.30 -16.61
N GLU A 9 22.85 12.54 -17.76
CA GLU A 9 22.49 13.61 -18.69
C GLU A 9 21.07 13.41 -19.24
N ARG A 10 20.68 12.15 -19.45
CA ARG A 10 19.36 11.81 -19.93
C ARG A 10 18.27 12.09 -18.90
N VAL A 11 18.48 11.69 -17.64
CA VAL A 11 17.58 12.06 -16.53
C VAL A 11 17.46 13.58 -16.42
N ALA A 12 18.59 14.32 -16.46
CA ALA A 12 18.58 15.78 -16.39
C ALA A 12 17.80 16.41 -17.57
N SER A 13 17.93 15.85 -18.76
CA SER A 13 17.20 16.30 -19.96
C SER A 13 15.70 16.07 -19.85
N ILE A 14 15.27 14.93 -19.30
CA ILE A 14 13.84 14.64 -19.03
C ILE A 14 13.28 15.62 -18.00
N LEU A 15 14.02 15.89 -16.93
CA LEU A 15 13.60 16.85 -15.90
C LEU A 15 13.48 18.27 -16.47
N ALA A 16 14.45 18.70 -17.29
CA ALA A 16 14.40 19.99 -17.97
C ALA A 16 13.21 20.08 -18.94
N PHE A 17 12.94 19.02 -19.70
CA PHE A 17 11.78 18.95 -20.59
C PHE A 17 10.45 19.05 -19.83
N LEU A 18 10.29 18.30 -18.73
CA LEU A 18 9.08 18.37 -17.89
C LEU A 18 8.93 19.74 -17.23
N SER A 19 10.03 20.39 -16.86
CA SER A 19 10.02 21.77 -16.35
C SER A 19 9.53 22.76 -17.41
N LEU A 20 9.94 22.59 -18.67
CA LEU A 20 9.45 23.42 -19.80
C LEU A 20 7.96 23.20 -20.08
N LEU A 21 7.47 21.96 -20.00
CA LEU A 21 6.04 21.65 -20.15
C LEU A 21 5.19 22.21 -19.01
N SER A 22 5.77 22.35 -17.82
CA SER A 22 5.12 22.89 -16.62
C SER A 22 5.06 24.42 -16.60
N GLY A 23 5.11 25.07 -17.76
CA GLY A 23 5.24 26.52 -17.95
C GLY A 23 4.11 27.40 -17.37
N PRO A 24 3.94 28.64 -17.86
CA PRO A 24 3.19 29.73 -17.20
C PRO A 24 1.77 29.37 -16.71
N VAL A 25 1.11 28.43 -17.39
CA VAL A 25 -0.24 28.00 -17.06
C VAL A 25 -0.28 27.20 -15.76
N LEU A 26 0.68 26.32 -15.50
CA LEU A 26 0.74 25.53 -14.26
C LEU A 26 1.38 26.31 -13.10
N THR A 27 2.38 27.14 -13.38
CA THR A 27 2.99 28.02 -12.36
C THR A 27 2.08 29.16 -11.91
N SER A 28 1.08 29.55 -12.71
CA SER A 28 0.01 30.46 -12.28
C SER A 28 -0.99 29.83 -11.30
N VAL A 29 -1.10 28.49 -11.31
CA VAL A 29 -1.99 27.71 -10.43
C VAL A 29 -1.26 27.32 -9.14
N ASP A 30 0.03 27.00 -9.23
CA ASP A 30 0.90 26.78 -8.08
C ASP A 30 2.37 27.13 -8.41
N PRO A 31 2.90 28.26 -7.88
CA PRO A 31 4.27 28.70 -8.16
C PRO A 31 5.34 27.78 -7.56
N SER A 32 4.99 26.91 -6.59
CA SER A 32 5.94 25.98 -5.94
C SER A 32 6.45 24.89 -6.88
N ILE A 33 5.70 24.57 -7.95
CA ILE A 33 6.03 23.54 -8.95
C ILE A 33 7.34 23.86 -9.68
N SER A 34 7.64 25.14 -9.92
CA SER A 34 8.87 25.57 -10.60
C SER A 34 10.13 25.40 -9.75
N GLY A 35 10.02 25.59 -8.43
CA GLY A 35 11.12 25.40 -7.49
C GLY A 35 11.44 23.92 -7.25
N ASP A 36 10.44 23.04 -7.37
CA ASP A 36 10.57 21.63 -7.07
C ASP A 36 11.48 20.88 -8.07
N ILE A 37 11.41 21.15 -9.39
CA ILE A 37 12.23 20.42 -10.39
C ILE A 37 13.70 20.88 -10.35
N GLY A 38 13.96 22.17 -10.14
CA GLY A 38 15.33 22.69 -10.06
C GLY A 38 16.15 22.05 -8.93
N SER A 39 15.49 21.73 -7.81
CA SER A 39 16.10 21.04 -6.65
C SER A 39 16.48 19.57 -6.91
N LEU A 40 16.06 19.00 -8.05
CA LEU A 40 16.31 17.61 -8.43
C LEU A 40 17.47 17.47 -9.42
N LEU A 41 17.99 18.56 -10.00
CA LEU A 41 19.00 18.49 -11.07
C LEU A 41 20.39 18.06 -10.58
N ASP A 42 20.71 18.27 -9.30
CA ASP A 42 21.97 17.88 -8.66
C ASP A 42 21.95 16.43 -8.10
N PHE A 43 20.98 15.61 -8.51
CA PHE A 43 20.78 14.26 -7.96
C PHE A 43 21.99 13.34 -8.09
N ALA A 44 22.81 13.52 -9.13
CA ALA A 44 24.01 12.72 -9.34
C ALA A 44 25.13 13.07 -8.33
N GLN A 45 25.18 14.31 -7.85
CA GLN A 45 26.15 14.74 -6.83
C GLN A 45 25.63 14.52 -5.41
N ASN A 46 24.32 14.63 -5.18
CA ASN A 46 23.69 14.48 -3.87
C ASN A 46 22.41 13.61 -3.92
N PRO A 47 22.56 12.28 -4.08
CA PRO A 47 21.43 11.36 -4.22
C PRO A 47 20.81 11.04 -2.85
N THR A 48 19.85 11.87 -2.41
CA THR A 48 19.00 11.49 -1.28
C THR A 48 17.88 10.54 -1.74
N ARG A 49 17.44 9.63 -0.86
CA ARG A 49 16.34 8.69 -1.16
C ARG A 49 15.08 9.41 -1.65
N GLU A 50 14.76 10.54 -1.02
CA GLU A 50 13.61 11.37 -1.39
C GLU A 50 13.78 11.97 -2.79
N LYS A 51 14.96 12.51 -3.10
CA LYS A 51 15.27 13.11 -4.40
C LYS A 51 15.17 12.08 -5.52
N ILE A 52 15.79 10.90 -5.33
CA ILE A 52 15.71 9.80 -6.29
C ILE A 52 14.27 9.31 -6.48
N TYR A 53 13.49 9.19 -5.40
CA TYR A 53 12.08 8.80 -5.49
C TYR A 53 11.23 9.79 -6.30
N ARG A 54 11.43 11.10 -6.08
CA ARG A 54 10.76 12.16 -6.84
C ARG A 54 11.13 12.08 -8.33
N ILE A 55 12.40 11.89 -8.66
CA ILE A 55 12.87 11.77 -10.05
C ILE A 55 12.28 10.54 -10.74
N LYS A 56 12.26 9.37 -10.08
CA LYS A 56 11.61 8.17 -10.64
C LYS A 56 10.14 8.39 -10.96
N SER A 57 9.45 9.17 -10.13
CA SER A 57 8.04 9.54 -10.37
C SER A 57 7.90 10.42 -11.61
N LEU A 58 8.79 11.40 -11.80
CA LEU A 58 8.80 12.27 -12.99
C LEU A 58 9.15 11.51 -14.27
N ILE A 59 10.12 10.59 -14.24
CA ILE A 59 10.43 9.74 -15.40
C ILE A 59 9.24 8.86 -15.80
N ARG A 60 8.49 8.34 -14.83
CA ARG A 60 7.26 7.59 -15.12
C ARG A 60 6.15 8.47 -15.72
N VAL A 61 6.03 9.72 -15.28
CA VAL A 61 5.12 10.69 -15.89
C VAL A 61 5.54 10.97 -17.34
N TYR A 62 6.83 11.17 -17.58
CA TYR A 62 7.38 11.29 -18.93
C TYR A 62 7.00 10.09 -19.81
N ALA A 63 7.20 8.85 -19.34
CA ALA A 63 6.83 7.66 -20.09
C ALA A 63 5.34 7.61 -20.44
N ILE A 64 4.46 7.97 -19.49
CA ILE A 64 3.00 7.99 -19.71
C ILE A 64 2.60 9.01 -20.78
N LEU A 65 3.19 10.21 -20.77
CA LEU A 65 2.87 11.26 -21.75
C LEU A 65 3.16 10.82 -23.19
N PHE A 66 4.25 10.07 -23.40
CA PHE A 66 4.60 9.54 -24.72
C PHE A 66 3.81 8.29 -25.09
N ALA A 67 3.54 7.39 -24.12
CA ALA A 67 2.68 6.22 -24.33
C ALA A 67 1.22 6.59 -24.70
N TRP A 68 0.74 7.74 -24.23
CA TRP A 68 -0.58 8.28 -24.60
C TRP A 68 -0.60 9.03 -25.93
N GLY A 69 0.53 9.08 -26.65
CA GLY A 69 0.61 9.73 -27.96
C GLY A 69 0.53 11.25 -27.91
N VAL A 70 0.79 11.87 -26.75
CA VAL A 70 0.78 13.34 -26.61
C VAL A 70 1.88 13.98 -27.47
N PHE A 71 2.98 13.25 -27.70
CA PHE A 71 4.13 13.75 -28.46
C PHE A 71 4.59 12.81 -29.60
N SER A 72 4.54 11.48 -29.41
CA SER A 72 4.58 10.38 -30.41
C SER A 72 4.82 9.05 -29.69
N SER A 73 4.40 7.92 -30.27
CA SER A 73 4.64 6.58 -29.70
C SER A 73 6.07 6.12 -30.03
N ASP A 74 6.97 6.12 -29.04
CA ASP A 74 8.31 5.54 -29.17
C ASP A 74 8.32 4.10 -28.63
N GLN A 75 8.66 3.13 -29.48
CA GLN A 75 8.70 1.71 -29.15
C GLN A 75 9.86 1.33 -28.22
N ASN A 76 10.87 2.20 -28.08
CA ASN A 76 12.02 1.97 -27.20
C ASN A 76 11.88 2.64 -25.82
N LEU A 77 10.80 3.40 -25.60
CA LEU A 77 10.57 4.18 -24.39
C LEU A 77 10.50 3.32 -23.12
N ASP A 78 9.89 2.13 -23.22
CA ASP A 78 9.78 1.21 -22.07
C ASP A 78 11.16 0.73 -21.62
N ARG A 79 12.01 0.35 -22.58
CA ARG A 79 13.37 -0.10 -22.32
C ARG A 79 14.24 1.02 -21.75
N GLU A 80 14.13 2.22 -22.33
CA GLU A 80 14.85 3.40 -21.84
C GLU A 80 14.41 3.76 -20.41
N THR A 81 13.10 3.73 -20.15
CA THR A 81 12.55 4.00 -18.81
C THR A 81 13.09 3.01 -17.79
N ASP A 82 13.09 1.72 -18.11
CA ASP A 82 13.62 0.68 -17.22
C ASP A 82 15.11 0.89 -16.90
N GLU A 83 15.91 1.24 -17.92
CA GLU A 83 17.35 1.51 -17.77
C GLU A 83 17.62 2.73 -16.86
N LEU A 84 16.85 3.80 -17.03
CA LEU A 84 16.95 5.01 -16.19
C LEU A 84 16.51 4.74 -14.75
N LEU A 85 15.47 3.92 -14.54
CA LEU A 85 15.00 3.55 -13.20
C LEU A 85 16.04 2.69 -12.46
N LEU A 86 16.67 1.74 -13.15
CA LEU A 86 17.76 0.92 -12.60
C LEU A 86 18.98 1.77 -12.24
N TYR A 87 19.36 2.71 -13.11
CA TYR A 87 20.43 3.65 -12.83
C TYR A 87 20.15 4.48 -11.57
N LEU A 88 18.95 5.04 -11.44
CA LEU A 88 18.56 5.83 -10.26
C LEU A 88 18.59 5.01 -8.96
N ASP A 89 18.18 3.74 -9.01
CA ASP A 89 18.26 2.85 -7.84
C ASP A 89 19.71 2.57 -7.43
N SER A 90 20.65 2.55 -8.38
CA SER A 90 22.08 2.36 -8.10
C SER A 90 22.74 3.54 -7.36
N LEU A 91 22.14 4.73 -7.39
CA LEU A 91 22.69 5.95 -6.77
C LEU A 91 22.43 6.04 -5.26
N VAL A 92 21.55 5.21 -4.70
CA VAL A 92 21.21 5.25 -3.27
C VAL A 92 22.18 4.36 -2.48
N PRO A 93 23.05 4.92 -1.61
CA PRO A 93 23.98 4.11 -0.83
C PRO A 93 23.22 3.28 0.22
N ASN A 94 23.59 2.00 0.37
CA ASN A 94 23.06 1.06 1.38
C ASN A 94 21.55 0.81 1.32
N SER A 95 21.06 0.26 0.20
CA SER A 95 19.91 -0.64 0.28
C SER A 95 20.41 -2.06 0.04
N SER A 96 20.31 -2.90 1.08
CA SER A 96 20.46 -4.34 0.97
C SER A 96 19.63 -4.83 -0.22
N PHE A 97 20.29 -5.47 -1.17
CA PHE A 97 19.65 -6.14 -2.30
C PHE A 97 18.65 -7.18 -1.77
N LEU A 98 17.39 -6.80 -1.73
CA LEU A 98 16.28 -7.71 -2.00
C LEU A 98 15.53 -7.11 -3.19
N LEU A 99 15.83 -7.64 -4.36
CA LEU A 99 15.02 -7.55 -5.57
C LEU A 99 13.64 -8.16 -5.28
N ALA A 100 12.77 -7.40 -4.62
CA ALA A 100 11.33 -7.59 -4.70
C ALA A 100 10.82 -6.57 -5.71
N ARG A 101 10.32 -7.08 -6.85
CA ARG A 101 9.67 -6.31 -7.91
C ARG A 101 8.76 -5.23 -7.32
N ARG A 102 9.17 -3.96 -7.42
CA ARG A 102 8.33 -2.81 -7.05
C ARG A 102 7.42 -2.45 -8.22
N GLU A 103 6.36 -3.24 -8.36
CA GLU A 103 5.12 -2.74 -8.92
C GLU A 103 4.26 -2.23 -7.77
N PHE A 104 4.09 -0.90 -7.75
CA PHE A 104 2.78 -0.26 -7.64
C PHE A 104 1.96 -0.51 -6.35
N VAL A 105 1.48 0.57 -5.73
CA VAL A 105 0.21 0.49 -4.99
C VAL A 105 -0.81 0.00 -6.01
N PRO A 106 -1.39 -1.22 -5.90
CA PRO A 106 -2.27 -1.73 -6.95
C PRO A 106 -3.43 -0.74 -7.13
N ARG A 107 -3.47 0.00 -8.24
CA ARG A 107 -4.61 0.87 -8.60
C ARG A 107 -5.91 0.08 -8.48
N THR A 108 -5.85 -1.24 -8.70
CA THR A 108 -6.96 -2.18 -8.55
C THR A 108 -7.46 -2.35 -7.12
N LEU A 109 -6.61 -2.36 -6.08
CA LEU A 109 -7.05 -2.55 -4.68
C LEU A 109 -7.81 -1.33 -4.14
N GLY A 110 -7.40 -0.12 -4.52
CA GLY A 110 -8.16 1.11 -4.25
C GLY A 110 -9.39 1.21 -5.15
N ALA A 111 -9.24 1.00 -6.45
CA ALA A 111 -10.31 1.19 -7.43
C ALA A 111 -11.41 0.12 -7.38
N VAL A 112 -11.16 -1.11 -6.93
CA VAL A 112 -12.22 -2.13 -6.74
C VAL A 112 -13.11 -1.74 -5.56
N SER A 113 -12.53 -1.31 -4.44
CA SER A 113 -13.29 -0.82 -3.28
C SER A 113 -14.11 0.42 -3.61
N VAL A 114 -13.51 1.37 -4.32
CA VAL A 114 -14.17 2.61 -4.78
C VAL A 114 -15.27 2.31 -5.81
N ARG A 115 -15.01 1.46 -6.83
CA ARG A 115 -16.01 1.10 -7.85
C ARG A 115 -17.22 0.37 -7.28
N LYS A 116 -17.02 -0.48 -6.27
CA LYS A 116 -18.11 -1.23 -5.63
C LYS A 116 -18.75 -0.48 -4.45
N ALA A 117 -18.25 0.71 -4.11
CA ALA A 117 -18.70 1.55 -2.99
C ALA A 117 -18.78 0.81 -1.64
N LEU A 118 -17.98 -0.25 -1.45
CA LEU A 118 -18.02 -1.08 -0.25
C LEU A 118 -17.30 -0.42 0.93
N ALA A 119 -16.21 0.29 0.64
CA ALA A 119 -15.33 0.86 1.63
C ALA A 119 -14.71 2.17 1.13
N VAL A 120 -14.31 3.01 2.07
CA VAL A 120 -13.52 4.22 1.82
C VAL A 120 -12.04 3.87 2.02
N PRO A 121 -11.18 3.88 0.97
CA PRO A 121 -9.74 3.70 1.17
C PRO A 121 -9.18 4.89 1.96
N LEU A 122 -8.25 4.64 2.89
CA LEU A 122 -7.63 5.68 3.74
C LEU A 122 -6.18 5.98 3.34
N PHE A 123 -5.73 5.45 2.22
CA PHE A 123 -4.36 5.51 1.72
C PHE A 123 -4.28 6.04 0.29
N GLY A 124 -3.08 6.47 -0.11
CA GLY A 124 -2.79 6.93 -1.46
C GLY A 124 -3.65 8.12 -1.89
N TYR A 125 -3.82 8.28 -3.21
CA TYR A 125 -4.59 9.38 -3.81
C TYR A 125 -6.11 9.21 -3.73
N HIS A 126 -6.61 8.08 -3.26
CA HIS A 126 -8.04 7.80 -3.14
C HIS A 126 -8.61 8.12 -1.76
N ARG A 127 -7.75 8.49 -0.79
CA ARG A 127 -8.20 8.79 0.57
C ARG A 127 -8.97 10.12 0.64
N PRO A 128 -10.00 10.23 1.50
CA PRO A 128 -10.65 11.50 1.77
C PRO A 128 -9.64 12.53 2.30
N GLU A 129 -9.91 13.80 2.08
CA GLU A 129 -9.06 14.90 2.56
C GLU A 129 -8.89 14.88 4.09
N THR A 130 -9.93 14.49 4.82
CA THR A 130 -9.90 14.36 6.28
C THR A 130 -10.07 12.90 6.73
N PRO A 131 -9.33 12.45 7.76
CA PRO A 131 -9.55 11.12 8.33
C PRO A 131 -10.96 10.95 8.90
N PRO A 132 -11.54 9.74 8.82
CA PRO A 132 -12.84 9.47 9.41
C PRO A 132 -12.81 9.66 10.93
N ARG A 133 -13.83 10.36 11.45
CA ARG A 133 -14.03 10.61 12.90
C ARG A 133 -15.30 9.96 13.46
N GLY A 134 -16.17 9.47 12.58
CA GLY A 134 -17.42 8.82 12.95
C GLY A 134 -17.24 7.34 13.33
N PRO A 135 -18.23 6.74 14.00
CA PRO A 135 -18.19 5.33 14.33
C PRO A 135 -18.20 4.47 13.06
N GLY A 136 -17.54 3.32 13.10
CA GLY A 136 -17.51 2.37 11.97
C GLY A 136 -16.50 1.26 12.20
N HIS A 137 -16.10 0.58 11.13
CA HIS A 137 -15.04 -0.43 11.17
C HIS A 137 -13.85 0.03 10.34
N VAL A 138 -12.66 -0.26 10.85
CA VAL A 138 -11.41 -0.12 10.11
C VAL A 138 -10.89 -1.52 9.81
N LEU A 139 -10.62 -1.77 8.54
CA LEU A 139 -9.95 -2.98 8.08
C LEU A 139 -8.56 -2.62 7.62
N CYS A 140 -7.57 -3.24 8.24
CA CYS A 140 -6.17 -3.15 7.82
C CYS A 140 -5.80 -4.44 7.10
N TYR A 141 -5.28 -4.32 5.88
CA TYR A 141 -4.92 -5.45 5.04
C TYR A 141 -3.45 -5.37 4.66
N GLN A 142 -2.70 -6.44 4.92
CA GLN A 142 -1.36 -6.65 4.43
C GLN A 142 -1.39 -7.78 3.38
N SER A 143 -0.93 -7.47 2.16
CA SER A 143 -0.87 -8.46 1.08
C SER A 143 0.16 -9.55 1.39
N VAL A 144 -0.15 -10.79 1.01
CA VAL A 144 0.85 -11.89 0.98
C VAL A 144 2.05 -11.53 0.11
N GLU A 145 1.95 -10.57 -0.81
CA GLU A 145 3.05 -10.12 -1.67
C GLU A 145 4.13 -9.33 -0.91
N SER A 146 3.81 -8.77 0.26
CA SER A 146 4.81 -8.13 1.15
C SER A 146 5.80 -9.11 1.78
N GLY A 147 5.53 -10.42 1.69
CA GLY A 147 6.32 -11.46 2.32
C GLY A 147 5.84 -12.84 1.90
N GLU A 148 5.72 -13.76 2.86
CA GLU A 148 5.16 -15.10 2.61
C GLU A 148 3.77 -15.28 3.26
N THR A 149 3.37 -14.31 4.10
CA THR A 149 2.11 -14.28 4.84
C THR A 149 1.39 -12.94 4.66
N GLY A 150 0.07 -12.98 4.48
CA GLY A 150 -0.82 -11.83 4.49
C GLY A 150 -1.60 -11.76 5.79
N THR A 151 -2.02 -10.56 6.17
CA THR A 151 -2.79 -10.33 7.40
C THR A 151 -3.99 -9.46 7.10
N ILE A 152 -5.13 -9.77 7.71
CA ILE A 152 -6.29 -8.88 7.75
C ILE A 152 -6.64 -8.63 9.22
N GLU A 153 -6.76 -7.38 9.59
CA GLU A 153 -7.17 -6.94 10.92
C GLU A 153 -8.44 -6.13 10.80
N ILE A 154 -9.43 -6.40 11.66
CA ILE A 154 -10.67 -5.64 11.69
C ILE A 154 -10.90 -5.14 13.10
N LEU A 155 -11.15 -3.85 13.25
CA LEU A 155 -11.44 -3.22 14.53
C LEU A 155 -12.53 -2.18 14.41
N ARG A 156 -13.18 -1.91 15.52
CA ARG A 156 -14.16 -0.83 15.62
C ARG A 156 -13.47 0.52 15.79
N LEU A 157 -13.85 1.50 14.97
CA LEU A 157 -13.48 2.90 15.12
C LEU A 157 -14.51 3.56 16.04
N ASP A 158 -14.05 4.01 17.20
CA ASP A 158 -14.82 4.74 18.20
C ASP A 158 -13.90 5.75 18.91
N ARG A 159 -14.25 6.21 20.12
CA ARG A 159 -13.46 7.18 20.88
C ARG A 159 -12.07 6.67 21.31
N ASN A 160 -11.87 5.36 21.34
CA ASN A 160 -10.62 4.73 21.77
C ASN A 160 -9.65 4.52 20.60
N ALA A 161 -10.13 4.61 19.37
CA ALA A 161 -9.34 4.51 18.15
C ALA A 161 -9.21 5.88 17.47
N THR A 162 -8.06 6.16 16.87
CA THR A 162 -7.79 7.42 16.16
C THR A 162 -7.04 7.11 14.88
N VAL A 163 -7.52 7.67 13.77
CA VAL A 163 -6.89 7.57 12.46
C VAL A 163 -6.27 8.91 12.10
N SER A 164 -5.01 8.91 11.67
CA SER A 164 -4.32 10.08 11.13
C SER A 164 -3.57 9.71 9.86
N TYR A 165 -3.39 10.68 8.97
CA TYR A 165 -2.61 10.48 7.75
C TYR A 165 -1.13 10.82 7.96
N GLU A 166 -0.25 10.04 7.33
CA GLU A 166 1.19 10.25 7.35
C GLU A 166 1.75 9.82 5.99
N GLY A 167 2.31 10.76 5.22
CA GLY A 167 2.68 10.50 3.82
C GLY A 167 1.48 9.98 3.01
N LEU A 168 1.67 8.88 2.28
CA LEU A 168 0.57 8.16 1.57
C LEU A 168 -0.12 7.10 2.44
N GLY A 169 0.39 6.85 3.64
CA GLY A 169 -0.12 5.84 4.56
C GLY A 169 -1.14 6.36 5.56
N THR A 170 -1.49 5.47 6.47
CA THR A 170 -2.46 5.71 7.54
C THR A 170 -1.88 5.25 8.86
N ARG A 171 -1.81 6.14 9.84
CA ARG A 171 -1.47 5.79 11.22
C ARG A 171 -2.76 5.53 12.00
N LEU A 172 -2.80 4.38 12.69
CA LEU A 172 -3.89 3.99 13.56
C LEU A 172 -3.37 3.90 15.00
N SER A 173 -3.97 4.67 15.90
CA SER A 173 -3.73 4.63 17.34
C SER A 173 -4.96 4.06 18.04
N THR A 174 -4.88 2.89 18.66
CA THR A 174 -6.06 2.25 19.27
C THR A 174 -5.72 1.37 20.47
N SER A 175 -6.67 1.28 21.40
CA SER A 175 -6.73 0.28 22.47
C SER A 175 -7.82 -0.77 22.24
N ASN A 176 -8.56 -0.70 21.13
CA ASN A 176 -9.65 -1.63 20.84
C ASN A 176 -9.12 -3.02 20.47
N PRO A 177 -9.81 -4.09 20.87
CA PRO A 177 -9.56 -5.43 20.34
C PRO A 177 -9.69 -5.45 18.81
N ARG A 178 -8.87 -6.26 18.17
CA ARG A 178 -8.88 -6.47 16.71
C ARG A 178 -9.19 -7.94 16.43
N LEU A 179 -10.12 -8.20 15.52
CA LEU A 179 -10.22 -9.51 14.92
C LEU A 179 -9.05 -9.67 13.95
N CYS A 180 -8.25 -10.73 14.11
CA CYS A 180 -7.10 -10.99 13.27
C CYS A 180 -7.33 -12.23 12.40
N VAL A 181 -6.96 -12.10 11.13
CA VAL A 181 -6.92 -13.19 10.15
C VAL A 181 -5.53 -13.22 9.51
N ARG A 182 -4.94 -14.41 9.41
CA ARG A 182 -3.69 -14.61 8.67
C ARG A 182 -3.89 -15.55 7.51
N ILE A 183 -3.18 -15.29 6.42
CA ILE A 183 -3.27 -16.04 5.18
C ILE A 183 -1.85 -16.42 4.76
N ALA A 184 -1.59 -17.69 4.54
CA ALA A 184 -0.30 -18.20 4.10
C ALA A 184 -0.50 -19.17 2.93
N LYS A 185 0.53 -19.37 2.10
CA LYS A 185 0.50 -20.46 1.11
C LYS A 185 0.52 -21.82 1.81
N THR A 186 -0.16 -22.80 1.26
CA THR A 186 -0.16 -24.16 1.81
C THR A 186 1.25 -24.73 1.86
N GLY A 187 1.61 -25.34 2.98
CA GLY A 187 2.95 -25.92 3.19
C GLY A 187 3.99 -24.95 3.74
N HIS A 188 3.59 -23.71 4.07
CA HIS A 188 4.43 -22.78 4.81
C HIS A 188 4.65 -23.26 6.25
N ASP A 189 5.80 -22.91 6.85
CA ASP A 189 6.04 -23.11 8.27
C ASP A 189 4.87 -22.54 9.12
N PRO A 190 4.13 -23.39 9.85
CA PRO A 190 3.03 -22.96 10.71
C PRO A 190 3.49 -22.00 11.82
N LEU A 191 4.77 -22.05 12.21
CA LEU A 191 5.34 -21.19 13.26
C LEU A 191 5.46 -19.74 12.82
N VAL A 192 5.81 -19.52 11.55
CA VAL A 192 5.81 -18.19 10.94
C VAL A 192 4.38 -17.67 10.86
N THR A 193 3.44 -18.53 10.50
CA THR A 193 2.02 -18.15 10.35
C THR A 193 1.33 -17.86 11.68
N LEU A 194 1.70 -18.56 12.76
CA LEU A 194 1.08 -18.43 14.09
C LEU A 194 1.92 -17.62 15.08
N ALA A 195 2.84 -16.77 14.61
CA ALA A 195 3.52 -15.80 15.47
C ALA A 195 2.51 -14.84 16.15
N PRO A 196 2.84 -14.22 17.30
CA PRO A 196 1.99 -13.23 17.95
C PRO A 196 1.44 -12.19 16.95
N PRO A 197 0.15 -11.80 17.06
CA PRO A 197 -0.73 -12.05 18.20
C PRO A 197 -1.43 -13.43 18.18
N PHE A 198 -1.19 -14.26 17.16
CA PHE A 198 -1.75 -15.62 17.10
C PHE A 198 -1.03 -16.52 18.10
N SER A 199 -1.79 -17.35 18.82
CA SER A 199 -1.28 -18.43 19.66
C SER A 199 -1.60 -19.76 18.97
N ARG A 200 -0.70 -20.74 19.08
CA ARG A 200 -0.83 -22.06 18.43
C ARG A 200 -2.15 -22.80 18.75
N ASN A 201 -2.87 -22.43 19.81
CA ASN A 201 -4.02 -23.19 20.32
C ASN A 201 -5.39 -22.52 20.15
N HIS A 202 -5.47 -21.30 19.58
CA HIS A 202 -6.71 -20.51 19.58
C HIS A 202 -7.05 -19.93 18.21
N CYS A 203 -7.00 -20.78 17.17
CA CYS A 203 -7.32 -20.36 15.81
C CYS A 203 -8.17 -21.40 15.09
N THR A 204 -9.20 -20.92 14.40
CA THR A 204 -9.96 -21.70 13.42
C THR A 204 -9.21 -21.67 12.08
N ARG A 205 -8.91 -22.85 11.51
CA ARG A 205 -8.19 -22.99 10.23
C ARG A 205 -9.15 -23.32 9.08
N PHE A 206 -8.96 -22.66 7.95
CA PHE A 206 -9.61 -22.93 6.67
C PHE A 206 -8.54 -23.11 5.58
N SER A 207 -8.81 -23.92 4.57
CA SER A 207 -7.87 -24.13 3.45
C SER A 207 -8.61 -24.37 2.15
N ASN A 208 -8.02 -23.93 1.04
CA ASN A 208 -8.47 -24.24 -0.31
C ASN A 208 -7.40 -25.00 -1.14
N GLY A 209 -6.38 -25.56 -0.47
CA GLY A 209 -5.28 -26.30 -1.10
C GLY A 209 -4.15 -25.44 -1.66
N ARG A 210 -4.38 -24.15 -1.93
CA ARG A 210 -3.32 -23.19 -2.31
C ARG A 210 -2.94 -22.26 -1.17
N TYR A 211 -3.93 -21.85 -0.39
CA TYR A 211 -3.78 -20.99 0.76
C TYR A 211 -4.45 -21.59 1.98
N GLU A 212 -3.88 -21.27 3.14
CA GLU A 212 -4.41 -21.57 4.46
C GLU A 212 -4.73 -20.26 5.16
N LEU A 213 -5.92 -20.18 5.73
CA LEU A 213 -6.44 -19.04 6.46
C LEU A 213 -6.62 -19.42 7.93
N PHE A 214 -6.07 -18.61 8.81
CA PHE A 214 -6.10 -18.79 10.26
C PHE A 214 -6.86 -17.59 10.85
N LEU A 215 -8.01 -17.86 11.46
CA LEU A 215 -8.86 -16.89 12.11
C LEU A 215 -8.71 -17.04 13.62
N ALA A 216 -8.38 -15.97 14.34
CA ALA A 216 -8.33 -16.00 15.79
C ALA A 216 -9.69 -16.40 16.39
N ASP A 217 -9.69 -17.18 17.48
CA ASP A 217 -10.94 -17.62 18.12
C ASP A 217 -11.67 -16.49 18.84
N SER A 218 -10.96 -15.43 19.24
CA SER A 218 -11.50 -14.22 19.83
C SER A 218 -10.75 -12.97 19.34
N PRO A 219 -11.38 -11.78 19.38
CA PRO A 219 -10.68 -10.52 19.14
C PRO A 219 -9.50 -10.32 20.10
N LEU A 220 -8.36 -9.94 19.56
CA LEU A 220 -7.10 -9.84 20.27
C LEU A 220 -6.79 -8.38 20.59
N VAL A 221 -6.45 -8.09 21.84
CA VAL A 221 -5.86 -6.81 22.22
C VAL A 221 -4.36 -6.90 21.94
N TYR A 222 -3.86 -6.10 21.01
CA TYR A 222 -2.44 -6.11 20.65
C TYR A 222 -1.58 -5.69 21.85
N SER A 223 -0.51 -6.43 22.13
CA SER A 223 0.44 -6.14 23.22
C SER A 223 1.72 -5.47 22.68
N GLY A 224 1.58 -4.56 21.71
CA GLY A 224 2.69 -3.82 21.12
C GLY A 224 3.24 -2.76 22.08
N LYS A 225 4.27 -2.02 21.63
CA LYS A 225 4.74 -0.83 22.37
C LYS A 225 3.64 0.23 22.35
N ALA A 226 2.83 0.24 23.41
CA ALA A 226 1.87 1.28 23.66
C ALA A 226 2.58 2.63 23.76
N ASP A 227 1.95 3.68 23.24
CA ASP A 227 2.38 5.05 23.46
C ASP A 227 2.23 5.43 24.95
N ARG A 228 2.64 6.66 25.31
CA ARG A 228 2.50 7.18 26.68
C ARG A 228 1.06 7.20 27.21
N ARG A 229 0.06 6.99 26.35
CA ARG A 229 -1.38 6.97 26.69
C ARG A 229 -1.95 5.54 26.69
N GLY A 230 -1.12 4.51 26.53
CA GLY A 230 -1.57 3.11 26.52
C GLY A 230 -2.16 2.65 25.18
N LYS A 231 -2.04 3.44 24.10
CA LYS A 231 -2.56 3.07 22.77
C LYS A 231 -1.47 2.47 21.90
N ASN A 232 -1.79 1.38 21.20
CA ASN A 232 -0.89 0.86 20.17
C ASN A 232 -0.98 1.74 18.93
N CYS A 233 0.17 2.15 18.41
CA CYS A 233 0.28 3.02 17.25
C CYS A 233 0.98 2.30 16.10
N ASP A 234 0.22 1.94 15.07
CA ASP A 234 0.73 1.25 13.88
C ASP A 234 0.64 2.18 12.65
N LEU A 235 1.68 2.18 11.83
CA LEU A 235 1.68 2.86 10.53
C LEU A 235 1.46 1.80 9.44
N TYR A 236 0.40 2.00 8.65
CA TYR A 236 0.10 1.18 7.49
C TYR A 236 0.48 1.95 6.23
N ASP A 237 1.65 1.61 5.68
CA ASP A 237 2.19 2.22 4.47
C ASP A 237 1.91 1.34 3.24
N PRO A 238 1.23 1.87 2.20
CA PRO A 238 1.05 1.19 0.93
C PRO A 238 2.36 0.75 0.26
N LEU A 239 3.48 1.40 0.55
CA LEU A 239 4.81 1.00 0.07
C LEU A 239 5.29 -0.32 0.70
N GLU A 240 4.74 -0.69 1.86
CA GLU A 240 4.92 -1.97 2.53
C GLU A 240 3.77 -2.95 2.24
N PHE A 241 2.95 -2.66 1.22
CA PHE A 241 1.72 -3.37 0.88
C PHE A 241 0.73 -3.50 2.05
N ARG A 242 0.66 -2.46 2.89
CA ARG A 242 -0.29 -2.31 3.99
C ARG A 242 -1.33 -1.26 3.63
N TYR A 243 -2.59 -1.67 3.60
CA TYR A 243 -3.72 -0.90 3.11
C TYR A 243 -4.78 -0.77 4.20
N VAL A 244 -5.38 0.41 4.33
CA VAL A 244 -6.41 0.68 5.35
C VAL A 244 -7.70 1.12 4.68
N TYR A 245 -8.81 0.51 5.09
CA TYR A 245 -10.15 0.80 4.61
C TYR A 245 -11.07 1.15 5.77
N PHE A 246 -11.89 2.18 5.58
CA PHE A 246 -12.96 2.55 6.50
C PHE A 246 -14.32 2.11 5.97
N PHE A 247 -15.11 1.50 6.85
CA PHE A 247 -16.48 1.11 6.60
C PHE A 247 -17.39 1.94 7.52
N PRO A 248 -18.25 2.81 6.94
CA PRO A 248 -19.28 3.50 7.69
C PRO A 248 -20.20 2.48 8.39
N PRO A 249 -20.97 2.91 9.40
CA PRO A 249 -21.86 2.04 10.17
C PRO A 249 -23.06 1.64 9.31
N GLU A 250 -22.83 0.66 8.45
CA GLU A 250 -23.83 -0.05 7.67
C GLU A 250 -23.50 -1.55 7.74
N THR A 251 -24.49 -2.33 8.17
CA THR A 251 -24.29 -3.72 8.55
C THR A 251 -23.91 -4.56 7.32
N GLN A 252 -22.78 -5.25 7.39
CA GLN A 252 -22.23 -6.23 6.43
C GLN A 252 -21.29 -5.74 5.31
N ARG A 253 -20.96 -4.44 5.20
CA ARG A 253 -20.00 -3.98 4.19
C ARG A 253 -18.56 -4.56 4.34
N PRO A 254 -17.98 -4.66 5.56
CA PRO A 254 -16.68 -5.30 5.75
C PRO A 254 -16.69 -6.77 5.32
N VAL A 255 -17.77 -7.49 5.65
CA VAL A 255 -17.94 -8.91 5.34
C VAL A 255 -18.01 -9.15 3.85
N ARG A 256 -18.79 -8.32 3.12
CA ARG A 256 -18.86 -8.40 1.65
C ARG A 256 -17.51 -8.12 0.99
N PHE A 257 -16.76 -7.15 1.51
CA PHE A 257 -15.40 -6.88 1.04
C PHE A 257 -14.47 -8.08 1.25
N LEU A 258 -14.51 -8.73 2.41
CA LEU A 258 -13.71 -9.92 2.69
C LEU A 258 -14.05 -11.08 1.75
N ARG A 259 -15.35 -11.32 1.49
CA ARG A 259 -15.80 -12.31 0.51
C ARG A 259 -15.15 -12.05 -0.86
N ASP A 260 -15.18 -10.80 -1.32
CA ASP A 260 -14.59 -10.40 -2.60
C ASP A 260 -13.07 -10.59 -2.64
N VAL A 261 -12.35 -10.26 -1.56
CA VAL A 261 -10.90 -10.45 -1.45
C VAL A 261 -10.53 -11.93 -1.43
N LEU A 262 -11.20 -12.75 -0.61
CA LEU A 262 -10.93 -14.19 -0.49
C LEU A 262 -11.19 -14.94 -1.78
N THR A 263 -12.27 -14.60 -2.49
CA THR A 263 -12.59 -15.20 -3.79
C THR A 263 -11.62 -14.72 -4.88
N SER A 264 -11.43 -13.41 -5.03
CA SER A 264 -10.72 -12.84 -6.17
C SER A 264 -9.20 -12.96 -6.07
N MET A 265 -8.63 -12.78 -4.87
CA MET A 265 -7.18 -12.79 -4.67
C MET A 265 -6.65 -14.17 -4.26
N TYR A 266 -7.41 -14.90 -3.45
CA TYR A 266 -6.94 -16.15 -2.85
C TYR A 266 -7.62 -17.39 -3.42
N GLY A 267 -8.60 -17.23 -4.31
CA GLY A 267 -9.24 -18.33 -5.04
C GLY A 267 -10.13 -19.22 -4.18
N PHE A 268 -10.60 -18.73 -3.02
CA PHE A 268 -11.61 -19.49 -2.26
C PHE A 268 -12.93 -19.52 -3.04
N THR A 269 -13.57 -20.69 -3.13
CA THR A 269 -14.89 -20.84 -3.76
C THR A 269 -16.00 -20.37 -2.82
N LYS A 270 -17.22 -20.13 -3.33
CA LYS A 270 -18.37 -19.76 -2.49
C LYS A 270 -18.55 -20.72 -1.31
N ASP A 271 -18.44 -22.03 -1.55
CA ASP A 271 -18.63 -23.08 -0.53
C ASP A 271 -17.59 -23.00 0.59
N THR A 272 -16.36 -22.58 0.27
CA THR A 272 -15.28 -22.41 1.26
C THR A 272 -15.27 -21.02 1.92
N VAL A 273 -15.81 -19.99 1.25
CA VAL A 273 -15.85 -18.62 1.80
C VAL A 273 -16.99 -18.42 2.79
N GLU A 274 -18.16 -19.00 2.58
CA GLU A 274 -19.30 -18.77 3.48
C GLU A 274 -19.01 -19.19 4.94
N PRO A 275 -18.39 -20.35 5.24
CA PRO A 275 -17.99 -20.70 6.60
C PRO A 275 -17.01 -19.69 7.22
N ILE A 276 -16.07 -19.16 6.43
CA ILE A 276 -15.09 -18.16 6.87
C ILE A 276 -15.81 -16.85 7.22
N VAL A 277 -16.69 -16.40 6.32
CA VAL A 277 -17.48 -15.18 6.46
C VAL A 277 -18.40 -15.25 7.68
N SER A 278 -19.08 -16.38 7.90
CA SER A 278 -19.91 -16.59 9.09
C SER A 278 -19.09 -16.50 10.37
N ALA A 279 -17.95 -17.20 10.44
CA ALA A 279 -17.07 -17.18 11.60
C ALA A 279 -16.49 -15.78 11.88
N ILE A 280 -16.19 -15.00 10.84
CA ILE A 280 -15.78 -13.59 10.98
C ILE A 280 -16.94 -12.75 11.50
N THR A 281 -18.14 -12.92 10.95
CA THR A 281 -19.33 -12.13 11.31
C THR A 281 -19.70 -12.32 12.78
N GLU A 282 -19.62 -13.55 13.30
CA GLU A 282 -19.87 -13.88 14.72
C GLU A 282 -18.85 -13.23 15.67
N LYS A 283 -17.62 -12.98 15.20
CA LYS A 283 -16.50 -12.49 16.00
C LYS A 283 -16.19 -11.00 15.76
N LEU A 284 -16.95 -10.31 14.89
CA LEU A 284 -16.75 -8.90 14.60
C LEU A 284 -17.05 -8.03 15.84
N PRO A 285 -16.14 -7.13 16.25
CA PRO A 285 -16.31 -6.24 17.40
C PRO A 285 -17.23 -5.03 17.13
#